data_AF-A0AAV8YXQ5-F1
#
_entry.id   AF-A0AAV8YXQ5-F1
#
_cell.length_a   1.000
_cell.length_b   1.000
_cell.length_c   1.000
_cell.angle_alpha   90.00
_cell.angle_beta   90.00
_cell.angle_gamma   90.00
#
_symmetry.space_group_name_H-M   'P 1'
#
loop_
_entity.id
_entity.type
_entity.pdbx_description
1 polymer ?
#
loop_
_entity_poly.entity_id
_entity_poly.type
_entity_poly.pdbx_seq_one_letter_code
_entity_poly.pdbx_strand_id
1 'polypeptide(L)'
;MESDEEIESAEAQISSNNENPIQKGKPYTVIMIEGIIIKELAATPQYKKCQNNHIHEKCQSDPETYVDDKYLDDLSKNLDNPQVGVHLFCESQGLGLQYEDGFPENAQIFSDVLLSESDDFKASAMVTECAVPRDTKEETAVYLFNCKINYQLLEVLGDKLNGMQAMTEMEHEKCKKEDIHKKCQSNPATYAPDEYLDNLPKYLDNPQVGAHMLCESQGLGLQDKDGKLNYRNIKHKVKLSVHNEDKANKLVKECAMQRKTKEKTAVYLFMCLDKHGTLRYSIIYFWSKVPKFIKKIPQFVK
;
A
#
# COMPACT_ATOMS: atom_id res chain seq x y z
N MET A 1 24.10 -33.98 67.88
CA MET A 1 24.50 -33.06 68.97
C MET A 1 25.99 -33.23 69.13
N GLU A 2 26.72 -32.12 69.25
CA GLU A 2 28.19 -31.95 69.19
C GLU A 2 28.79 -31.89 67.77
N SER A 3 29.08 -30.66 67.33
CA SER A 3 30.45 -30.20 67.05
C SER A 3 30.40 -28.70 66.75
N ASP A 4 30.98 -27.93 67.66
CA ASP A 4 31.40 -26.55 67.46
C ASP A 4 32.72 -26.55 66.68
N GLU A 5 32.94 -25.60 65.78
CA GLU A 5 34.18 -24.80 65.79
C GLU A 5 34.06 -23.56 64.88
N GLU A 6 34.42 -22.42 65.48
CA GLU A 6 34.56 -21.09 64.91
C GLU A 6 35.75 -20.99 63.93
N ILE A 7 35.74 -19.94 63.10
CA ILE A 7 36.86 -19.12 62.55
C ILE A 7 36.27 -18.42 61.31
N GLU A 8 36.46 -17.14 60.99
CA GLU A 8 36.95 -15.91 61.58
C GLU A 8 36.72 -14.88 60.45
N SER A 9 36.58 -13.63 60.83
CA SER A 9 36.24 -12.46 60.01
C SER A 9 37.10 -12.23 58.78
N ALA A 10 36.46 -11.76 57.69
CA ALA A 10 37.06 -10.78 56.78
C ALA A 10 35.95 -9.96 56.09
N GLU A 11 35.62 -8.81 56.69
CA GLU A 11 34.93 -7.72 56.01
C GLU A 11 35.92 -7.05 55.05
N ALA A 12 35.66 -7.16 53.75
CA ALA A 12 36.30 -6.34 52.73
C ALA A 12 35.23 -5.54 52.00
N GLN A 13 35.38 -4.23 52.13
CA GLN A 13 34.60 -3.17 51.51
C GLN A 13 34.45 -3.37 50.00
N ILE A 14 33.22 -3.45 49.50
CA ILE A 14 32.92 -3.08 48.11
C ILE A 14 32.07 -1.82 48.15
N SER A 15 32.82 -0.73 48.08
CA SER A 15 32.36 0.62 47.77
C SER A 15 31.59 0.63 46.45
N SER A 16 30.52 1.42 46.46
CA SER A 16 29.82 2.03 45.34
C SER A 16 30.60 2.08 44.02
N ASN A 17 29.99 1.58 42.94
CA ASN A 17 29.95 2.22 41.62
C ASN A 17 29.07 1.36 40.69
N ASN A 18 27.77 1.60 40.72
CA ASN A 18 26.88 1.22 39.64
C ASN A 18 25.89 2.37 39.39
N GLU A 19 26.45 3.53 39.07
CA GLU A 19 25.69 4.60 38.42
C GLU A 19 25.51 4.21 36.95
N ASN A 20 24.32 3.69 36.67
CA ASN A 20 23.80 3.56 35.32
C ASN A 20 23.76 4.98 34.71
N PRO A 21 24.43 5.26 33.57
CA PRO A 21 24.35 6.58 32.98
C PRO A 21 22.93 6.79 32.47
N ILE A 22 22.16 7.56 33.24
CA ILE A 22 20.93 8.21 32.82
C ILE A 22 21.27 8.98 31.54
N GLN A 23 20.89 8.41 30.39
CA GLN A 23 20.91 9.11 29.13
C GLN A 23 19.96 10.29 29.26
N LYS A 24 20.55 11.49 29.42
CA LYS A 24 19.83 12.76 29.40
C LYS A 24 18.96 12.81 28.15
N GLY A 25 17.65 12.88 28.38
CA GLY A 25 16.62 12.79 27.36
C GLY A 25 16.83 13.78 26.22
N LYS A 26 16.85 13.23 25.00
CA LYS A 26 16.29 13.95 23.86
C LYS A 26 14.77 13.95 24.03
N PRO A 27 14.07 15.07 23.75
CA PRO A 27 12.62 15.10 23.82
C PRO A 27 12.03 14.06 22.87
N TYR A 28 11.28 13.10 23.43
CA TYR A 28 10.53 12.06 22.72
C TYR A 28 9.57 12.61 21.65
N THR A 29 9.31 13.91 21.66
CA THR A 29 8.41 14.61 20.73
C THR A 29 8.97 14.74 19.30
N VAL A 30 10.29 14.72 19.10
CA VAL A 30 10.89 15.02 17.77
C VAL A 30 10.95 13.78 16.86
N ILE A 31 11.05 12.57 17.43
CA ILE A 31 11.13 11.32 16.64
C ILE A 31 9.76 10.94 16.06
N MET A 32 8.65 11.34 16.70
CA MET A 32 7.30 11.07 16.20
C MET A 32 7.00 11.84 14.92
N ILE A 33 7.49 13.08 14.78
CA ILE A 33 7.08 13.98 13.67
C ILE A 33 7.67 13.54 12.32
N GLU A 34 8.92 13.07 12.27
CA GLU A 34 9.54 12.63 11.01
C GLU A 34 8.96 11.31 10.48
N GLY A 35 8.51 10.41 11.37
CA GLY A 35 7.81 9.18 10.99
C GLY A 35 6.37 9.41 10.53
N ILE A 36 5.69 10.45 11.04
CA ILE A 36 4.31 10.81 10.70
C ILE A 36 4.23 11.38 9.28
N ILE A 37 5.15 12.26 8.88
CA ILE A 37 5.09 12.96 7.58
C ILE A 37 5.29 12.02 6.38
N ILE A 38 6.08 10.95 6.51
CA ILE A 38 6.26 9.96 5.43
C ILE A 38 5.03 9.04 5.30
N LYS A 39 4.30 8.78 6.40
CA LYS A 39 3.06 7.99 6.39
C LYS A 39 1.86 8.76 5.86
N GLU A 40 1.77 10.07 6.13
CA GLU A 40 0.65 10.93 5.69
C GLU A 40 0.55 11.09 4.16
N LEU A 41 1.67 11.04 3.43
CA LEU A 41 1.64 11.16 1.97
C LEU A 41 1.30 9.86 1.24
N ALA A 42 1.39 8.72 1.94
CA ALA A 42 1.21 7.40 1.35
C ALA A 42 -0.24 6.91 1.38
N ALA A 43 -1.17 7.63 2.01
CA ALA A 43 -2.43 7.03 2.40
C ALA A 43 -3.65 7.80 1.88
N THR A 44 -3.76 7.98 0.57
CA THR A 44 -5.10 8.33 0.03
C THR A 44 -6.03 7.13 0.20
N PRO A 45 -7.35 7.32 0.40
CA PRO A 45 -8.32 6.22 0.43
C PRO A 45 -8.20 5.31 -0.81
N GLN A 46 -7.85 5.90 -1.97
CA GLN A 46 -7.58 5.17 -3.20
C GLN A 46 -6.37 4.23 -3.08
N TYR A 47 -5.24 4.70 -2.55
CA TYR A 47 -4.06 3.86 -2.34
C TYR A 47 -4.35 2.72 -1.38
N LYS A 48 -5.08 2.98 -0.29
CA LYS A 48 -5.46 1.93 0.66
C LYS A 48 -6.35 0.88 -0.01
N LYS A 49 -7.33 1.31 -0.81
CA LYS A 49 -8.17 0.39 -1.62
C LYS A 49 -7.31 -0.48 -2.53
N CYS A 50 -6.28 0.09 -3.16
CA CYS A 50 -5.33 -0.63 -3.98
C CYS A 50 -4.52 -1.69 -3.21
N GLN A 51 -3.99 -1.28 -2.07
CA GLN A 51 -3.23 -2.17 -1.20
C GLN A 51 -4.09 -3.35 -0.74
N ASN A 52 -5.33 -3.08 -0.29
CA ASN A 52 -6.28 -4.11 0.13
C ASN A 52 -6.56 -5.12 -0.99
N ASN A 53 -6.84 -4.64 -2.21
CA ASN A 53 -7.09 -5.53 -3.34
C ASN A 53 -5.87 -6.36 -3.73
N HIS A 54 -4.67 -5.77 -3.71
CA HIS A 54 -3.44 -6.52 -3.99
C HIS A 54 -3.23 -7.66 -3.00
N ILE A 55 -3.46 -7.38 -1.71
CA ILE A 55 -3.34 -8.37 -0.64
C ILE A 55 -4.44 -9.43 -0.76
N HIS A 56 -5.67 -9.03 -1.02
CA HIS A 56 -6.79 -9.93 -1.30
C HIS A 56 -6.47 -10.90 -2.45
N GLU A 57 -6.04 -10.38 -3.61
CA GLU A 57 -5.66 -11.21 -4.77
C GLU A 57 -4.51 -12.15 -4.44
N LYS A 58 -3.53 -11.71 -3.64
CA LYS A 58 -2.44 -12.56 -3.17
C LYS A 58 -2.98 -13.70 -2.30
N CYS A 59 -3.87 -13.41 -1.34
CA CYS A 59 -4.51 -14.42 -0.50
C CYS A 59 -5.45 -15.35 -1.30
N GLN A 60 -6.11 -14.86 -2.34
CA GLN A 60 -6.91 -15.70 -3.25
C GLN A 60 -6.05 -16.59 -4.15
N SER A 61 -4.81 -16.20 -4.44
CA SER A 61 -3.92 -16.99 -5.31
C SER A 61 -3.28 -18.18 -4.61
N ASP A 62 -3.26 -18.18 -3.27
CA ASP A 62 -2.71 -19.27 -2.45
C ASP A 62 -3.81 -20.27 -2.08
N PRO A 63 -3.69 -21.55 -2.46
CA PRO A 63 -4.68 -22.58 -2.12
C PRO A 63 -4.96 -22.74 -0.62
N GLU A 64 -4.01 -22.42 0.26
CA GLU A 64 -4.21 -22.53 1.72
C GLU A 64 -5.11 -21.41 2.26
N THR A 65 -5.08 -20.24 1.63
CA THR A 65 -5.86 -19.06 2.06
C THR A 65 -7.02 -18.72 1.12
N TYR A 66 -7.19 -19.44 0.02
CA TYR A 66 -8.29 -19.23 -0.93
C TYR A 66 -9.65 -19.39 -0.27
N VAL A 67 -10.59 -18.49 -0.57
CA VAL A 67 -11.99 -18.60 -0.16
C VAL A 67 -12.88 -18.19 -1.32
N ASP A 68 -13.95 -18.93 -1.57
CA ASP A 68 -14.91 -18.56 -2.63
C ASP A 68 -15.53 -17.18 -2.31
N ASP A 69 -15.47 -16.25 -3.27
CA ASP A 69 -15.92 -14.85 -3.12
C ASP A 69 -17.37 -14.77 -2.60
N LYS A 70 -18.22 -15.77 -2.88
CA LYS A 70 -19.60 -15.80 -2.36
C LYS A 70 -19.69 -15.77 -0.83
N TYR A 71 -18.65 -16.24 -0.13
CA TYR A 71 -18.58 -16.19 1.33
C TYR A 71 -18.16 -14.80 1.83
N LEU A 72 -17.40 -14.05 1.03
CA LEU A 72 -16.97 -12.69 1.34
C LEU A 72 -18.05 -11.65 1.02
N ASP A 73 -18.85 -11.89 -0.02
CA ASP A 73 -19.96 -11.03 -0.45
C ASP A 73 -21.00 -10.78 0.67
N ASP A 74 -21.19 -11.76 1.55
CA ASP A 74 -22.03 -11.65 2.74
C ASP A 74 -21.26 -12.11 3.98
N LEU A 75 -20.14 -11.43 4.25
CA LEU A 75 -19.21 -11.80 5.31
C LEU A 75 -19.93 -11.99 6.67
N SER A 76 -20.92 -11.14 6.96
CA SER A 76 -21.70 -11.19 8.21
C SER A 76 -22.40 -12.53 8.47
N LYS A 77 -22.78 -13.26 7.40
CA LYS A 77 -23.45 -14.56 7.49
C LYS A 77 -22.50 -15.74 7.42
N ASN A 78 -21.23 -15.50 7.11
CA ASN A 78 -20.25 -16.54 6.81
C ASN A 78 -19.05 -16.51 7.77
N LEU A 79 -19.13 -15.76 8.88
CA LEU A 79 -18.05 -15.67 9.88
C LEU A 79 -17.72 -17.02 10.52
N ASP A 80 -18.68 -17.95 10.56
CA ASP A 80 -18.48 -19.31 11.10
C ASP A 80 -17.74 -20.24 10.13
N ASN A 81 -17.50 -19.81 8.88
CA ASN A 81 -16.72 -20.61 7.92
C ASN A 81 -15.23 -20.51 8.27
N PRO A 82 -14.56 -21.61 8.66
CA PRO A 82 -13.16 -21.57 9.07
C PRO A 82 -12.23 -21.06 7.96
N GLN A 83 -12.56 -21.30 6.69
CA GLN A 83 -11.76 -20.81 5.56
C GLN A 83 -11.84 -19.29 5.41
N VAL A 84 -12.98 -18.68 5.78
CA VAL A 84 -13.10 -17.21 5.85
C VAL A 84 -12.13 -16.66 6.91
N GLY A 85 -12.03 -17.31 8.07
CA GLY A 85 -11.08 -16.90 9.10
C GLY A 85 -9.62 -16.98 8.66
N VAL A 86 -9.23 -18.07 7.97
CA VAL A 86 -7.89 -18.21 7.39
C VAL A 86 -7.61 -17.12 6.35
N HIS A 87 -8.57 -16.84 5.47
CA HIS A 87 -8.44 -15.79 4.45
C HIS A 87 -8.29 -14.39 5.07
N LEU A 88 -9.18 -14.03 5.99
CA LEU A 88 -9.13 -12.74 6.68
C LEU A 88 -7.87 -12.58 7.51
N PHE A 89 -7.34 -13.66 8.09
CA PHE A 89 -6.05 -13.63 8.75
C PHE A 89 -4.93 -13.31 7.75
N CYS A 90 -4.86 -13.99 6.60
CA CYS A 90 -3.91 -13.67 5.53
C CYS A 90 -3.98 -12.19 5.12
N GLU A 91 -5.20 -11.64 4.95
CA GLU A 91 -5.39 -10.24 4.60
C GLU A 91 -4.92 -9.29 5.71
N SER A 92 -5.31 -9.58 6.96
CA SER A 92 -4.93 -8.77 8.13
C SER A 92 -3.42 -8.65 8.26
N GLN A 93 -2.69 -9.76 8.05
CA GLN A 93 -1.23 -9.80 8.09
C GLN A 93 -0.62 -9.03 6.91
N GLY A 94 -1.14 -9.25 5.69
CA GLY A 94 -0.68 -8.53 4.51
C GLY A 94 -0.86 -7.01 4.65
N LEU A 95 -1.90 -6.59 5.37
CA LEU A 95 -2.19 -5.18 5.65
C LEU A 95 -1.42 -4.63 6.87
N GLY A 96 -0.71 -5.49 7.60
CA GLY A 96 -0.01 -5.15 8.83
C GLY A 96 -0.96 -4.82 9.99
N LEU A 97 -2.22 -5.26 9.93
CA LEU A 97 -3.21 -5.08 11.00
C LEU A 97 -3.04 -6.10 12.12
N GLN A 98 -2.36 -7.21 11.84
CA GLN A 98 -2.18 -8.31 12.77
C GLN A 98 -0.79 -8.93 12.57
N TYR A 99 -0.17 -9.37 13.66
CA TYR A 99 1.10 -10.09 13.66
C TYR A 99 0.94 -11.57 13.30
N GLU A 100 2.06 -12.28 13.09
CA GLU A 100 2.07 -13.72 12.79
C GLU A 100 1.50 -14.60 13.91
N ASP A 101 1.63 -14.16 15.15
CA ASP A 101 1.07 -14.84 16.32
C ASP A 101 -0.43 -14.53 16.55
N GLY A 102 -1.01 -13.66 15.72
CA GLY A 102 -2.40 -13.27 15.80
C GLY A 102 -2.69 -12.05 16.67
N PHE A 103 -1.69 -11.38 17.25
CA PHE A 103 -1.96 -10.16 18.01
C PHE A 103 -2.30 -8.98 17.07
N PRO A 104 -3.33 -8.17 17.37
CA PRO A 104 -3.62 -6.96 16.61
C PRO A 104 -2.50 -5.92 16.73
N GLU A 105 -2.17 -5.24 15.63
CA GLU A 105 -1.22 -4.12 15.62
C GLU A 105 -1.96 -2.79 15.73
N ASN A 106 -2.25 -2.39 16.98
CA ASN A 106 -3.14 -1.27 17.30
C ASN A 106 -2.77 0.04 16.61
N ALA A 107 -1.48 0.35 16.46
CA ALA A 107 -1.04 1.57 15.81
C ALA A 107 -1.36 1.57 14.31
N GLN A 108 -1.22 0.42 13.65
CA GLN A 108 -1.55 0.28 12.23
C GLN A 108 -3.06 0.23 12.00
N ILE A 109 -3.82 -0.40 12.91
CA ILE A 109 -5.30 -0.37 12.88
C ILE A 109 -5.80 1.06 13.07
N PHE A 110 -5.28 1.80 14.06
CA PHE A 110 -5.64 3.21 14.27
C PHE A 110 -5.38 4.04 13.02
N SER A 111 -4.17 3.91 12.45
CA SER A 111 -3.81 4.58 11.21
C SER A 111 -4.73 4.19 10.06
N ASP A 112 -5.18 2.93 9.96
CA ASP A 112 -6.09 2.49 8.90
C ASP A 112 -7.49 3.09 9.05
N VAL A 113 -8.01 3.11 10.28
CA VAL A 113 -9.34 3.66 10.59
C VAL A 113 -9.36 5.16 10.32
N LEU A 114 -8.30 5.88 10.71
CA LEU A 114 -8.21 7.33 10.52
C LEU A 114 -8.23 7.77 9.04
N LEU A 115 -7.87 6.87 8.12
CA LEU A 115 -7.96 7.14 6.68
C LEU A 115 -9.38 7.05 6.14
N SER A 116 -10.23 6.28 6.81
CA SER A 116 -11.65 6.14 6.48
C SER A 116 -12.57 7.05 7.29
N GLU A 117 -12.16 7.39 8.52
CA GLU A 117 -12.88 8.23 9.46
C GLU A 117 -11.93 9.35 9.92
N SER A 118 -12.30 10.60 9.65
CA SER A 118 -11.48 11.76 10.02
C SER A 118 -11.50 12.09 11.51
N ASP A 119 -12.36 11.44 12.30
CA ASP A 119 -12.49 11.66 13.74
C ASP A 119 -11.54 10.76 14.56
N ASP A 120 -10.48 11.36 15.11
CA ASP A 120 -9.50 10.71 15.98
C ASP A 120 -10.12 9.97 17.18
N PHE A 121 -11.19 10.51 17.78
CA PHE A 121 -11.82 9.91 18.95
C PHE A 121 -12.56 8.64 18.58
N LYS A 122 -13.25 8.64 17.43
CA LYS A 122 -13.90 7.44 16.92
C LYS A 122 -12.89 6.39 16.50
N ALA A 123 -11.81 6.80 15.82
CA ALA A 123 -10.74 5.88 15.46
C ALA A 123 -10.15 5.21 16.71
N SER A 124 -9.92 5.98 17.78
CA SER A 124 -9.44 5.46 19.05
C SER A 124 -10.44 4.51 19.72
N ALA A 125 -11.74 4.84 19.71
CA ALA A 125 -12.79 4.00 20.27
C ALA A 125 -12.89 2.67 19.53
N MET A 126 -12.88 2.71 18.19
CA MET A 126 -12.92 1.51 17.35
C MET A 126 -11.71 0.61 17.61
N VAL A 127 -10.49 1.16 17.69
CA VAL A 127 -9.29 0.34 18.01
C VAL A 127 -9.43 -0.30 19.38
N THR A 128 -9.90 0.46 20.38
CA THR A 128 -10.07 -0.05 21.75
C THR A 128 -11.06 -1.21 21.81
N GLU A 129 -12.15 -1.15 21.04
CA GLU A 129 -13.18 -2.19 21.04
C GLU A 129 -12.84 -3.36 20.11
N CYS A 130 -12.31 -3.09 18.92
CA CYS A 130 -12.15 -4.08 17.86
C CYS A 130 -10.79 -4.79 17.87
N ALA A 131 -9.73 -4.16 18.37
CA ALA A 131 -8.38 -4.73 18.37
C ALA A 131 -8.14 -5.62 19.60
N VAL A 132 -8.99 -6.62 19.78
CA VAL A 132 -8.99 -7.54 20.93
C VAL A 132 -8.60 -8.95 20.47
N PRO A 133 -7.50 -9.54 20.99
CA PRO A 133 -7.13 -10.92 20.70
C PRO A 133 -8.25 -11.92 21.06
N ARG A 134 -8.36 -12.99 20.28
CA ARG A 134 -9.26 -14.13 20.46
C ARG A 134 -8.47 -15.42 20.66
N ASP A 135 -9.18 -16.53 20.81
CA ASP A 135 -8.56 -17.83 21.12
C ASP A 135 -7.65 -18.30 19.98
N THR A 136 -7.97 -17.91 18.75
CA THR A 136 -7.12 -18.12 17.57
C THR A 136 -6.83 -16.83 16.80
N LYS A 137 -5.77 -16.87 15.99
CA LYS A 137 -5.40 -15.76 15.10
C LYS A 137 -6.44 -15.52 14.01
N GLU A 138 -7.07 -16.58 13.50
CA GLU A 138 -8.18 -16.53 12.56
C GLU A 138 -9.42 -15.88 13.19
N GLU A 139 -9.81 -16.29 14.40
CA GLU A 139 -10.93 -15.66 15.12
C GLU A 139 -10.66 -14.19 15.44
N THR A 140 -9.41 -13.84 15.74
CA THR A 140 -9.01 -12.45 15.97
C THR A 140 -9.21 -11.63 14.68
N ALA A 141 -8.80 -12.16 13.53
CA ALA A 141 -9.02 -11.51 12.24
C ALA A 141 -10.53 -11.37 11.94
N VAL A 142 -11.31 -12.45 12.09
CA VAL A 142 -12.77 -12.44 11.91
C VAL A 142 -13.42 -11.38 12.81
N TYR A 143 -13.05 -11.32 14.09
CA TYR A 143 -13.58 -10.35 15.02
C TYR A 143 -13.21 -8.91 14.61
N LEU A 144 -11.95 -8.67 14.25
CA LEU A 144 -11.48 -7.35 13.83
C LEU A 144 -12.25 -6.83 12.60
N PHE A 145 -12.38 -7.65 11.55
CA PHE A 145 -13.12 -7.27 10.33
C PHE A 145 -14.62 -7.10 10.59
N ASN A 146 -15.24 -8.01 11.34
CA ASN A 146 -16.66 -7.90 11.68
C ASN A 146 -16.94 -6.66 12.55
N CYS A 147 -16.09 -6.38 13.54
CA CYS A 147 -16.21 -5.21 14.38
C CYS A 147 -16.10 -3.92 13.55
N LYS A 148 -15.11 -3.84 12.63
CA LYS A 148 -14.98 -2.73 11.68
C LYS A 148 -16.24 -2.54 10.81
N ILE A 149 -16.78 -3.62 10.26
CA ILE A 149 -18.01 -3.57 9.43
C ILE A 149 -19.20 -3.05 10.25
N ASN A 150 -19.37 -3.55 11.49
CA ASN A 150 -20.47 -3.10 12.34
C ASN A 150 -20.33 -1.62 12.73
N TYR A 151 -19.11 -1.16 13.02
CA TYR A 151 -18.81 0.25 13.25
C TYR A 151 -19.16 1.12 12.03
N GLN A 152 -18.76 0.70 10.83
CA GLN A 152 -19.05 1.42 9.58
C GLN A 152 -20.55 1.38 9.19
N LEU A 153 -21.23 0.24 9.38
CA LEU A 153 -22.66 0.09 9.09
C LEU A 153 -23.51 1.00 9.99
N LEU A 154 -23.12 1.18 11.26
CA LEU A 154 -23.81 2.12 12.16
C LEU A 154 -23.77 3.57 11.65
N GLU A 155 -22.74 3.94 10.89
CA GLU A 155 -22.63 5.28 10.29
C GLU A 155 -23.37 5.39 8.95
N VAL A 156 -23.29 4.36 8.08
CA VAL A 156 -24.00 4.32 6.79
C VAL A 156 -25.52 4.21 6.97
N LEU A 157 -26.00 3.67 8.09
CA LEU A 157 -27.41 3.71 8.44
C LEU A 157 -27.87 5.11 8.93
N GLY A 158 -26.93 5.97 9.34
CA GLY A 158 -27.16 7.40 9.55
C GLY A 158 -27.15 8.20 8.24
N ASP A 159 -26.23 7.88 7.32
CA ASP A 159 -26.09 8.49 6.00
C ASP A 159 -26.32 7.46 4.87
N LYS A 160 -27.60 7.24 4.52
CA LYS A 160 -28.11 6.53 3.34
C LYS A 160 -27.08 5.77 2.48
N LEU A 161 -26.92 4.47 2.75
CA LEU A 161 -26.79 3.35 1.79
C LEU A 161 -26.45 3.76 0.33
N ASN A 162 -25.17 4.01 0.05
CA ASN A 162 -24.55 4.03 -1.28
C ASN A 162 -23.01 3.94 -1.14
N GLY A 163 -22.47 2.83 -0.65
CA GLY A 163 -21.05 2.80 -0.23
C GLY A 163 -20.18 1.60 -0.65
N MET A 164 -20.74 0.40 -0.83
CA MET A 164 -19.98 -0.71 -1.43
C MET A 164 -20.00 -0.57 -2.96
N GLN A 165 -19.34 0.47 -3.48
CA GLN A 165 -18.98 0.46 -4.88
C GLN A 165 -17.80 -0.50 -5.03
N ALA A 166 -18.09 -1.68 -5.60
CA ALA A 166 -17.09 -2.56 -6.18
C ALA A 166 -16.01 -1.70 -6.86
N MET A 167 -14.73 -2.02 -6.59
CA MET A 167 -13.64 -1.27 -7.21
C MET A 167 -13.90 -1.16 -8.70
N THR A 168 -14.00 0.07 -9.20
CA THR A 168 -14.22 0.24 -10.63
C THR A 168 -13.00 -0.33 -11.36
N GLU A 169 -13.21 -0.89 -12.55
CA GLU A 169 -12.10 -1.41 -13.35
C GLU A 169 -10.97 -0.36 -13.55
N MET A 170 -11.34 0.92 -13.63
CA MET A 170 -10.38 2.03 -13.65
C MET A 170 -9.56 2.14 -12.37
N GLU A 171 -10.17 1.98 -11.20
CA GLU A 171 -9.45 1.99 -9.92
C GLU A 171 -8.48 0.82 -9.84
N HIS A 172 -8.92 -0.39 -10.20
CA HIS A 172 -8.06 -1.57 -10.23
C HIS A 172 -6.84 -1.37 -11.14
N GLU A 173 -7.05 -0.78 -12.32
CA GLU A 173 -5.97 -0.46 -13.25
C GLU A 173 -5.00 0.61 -12.74
N LYS A 174 -5.45 1.55 -11.90
CA LYS A 174 -4.55 2.49 -11.21
C LYS A 174 -3.67 1.78 -10.19
N CYS A 175 -4.26 0.89 -9.39
CA CYS A 175 -3.55 0.10 -8.39
C CYS A 175 -2.46 -0.75 -9.04
N LYS A 176 -2.85 -1.51 -10.06
CA LYS A 176 -1.95 -2.36 -10.84
C LYS A 176 -0.79 -1.56 -11.42
N LYS A 177 -1.05 -0.37 -11.96
CA LYS A 177 0.00 0.51 -12.48
C LYS A 177 1.01 0.90 -11.41
N GLU A 178 0.56 1.20 -10.19
CA GLU A 178 1.45 1.56 -9.08
C GLU A 178 2.36 0.43 -8.65
N ASP A 179 1.80 -0.78 -8.51
CA ASP A 179 2.59 -1.96 -8.18
C ASP A 179 3.65 -2.26 -9.24
N ILE A 180 3.27 -2.15 -10.52
CA ILE A 180 4.19 -2.32 -11.65
C ILE A 180 5.28 -1.26 -11.62
N HIS A 181 4.93 0.01 -11.40
CA HIS A 181 5.91 1.10 -11.30
C HIS A 181 6.91 0.82 -10.18
N LYS A 182 6.44 0.51 -8.96
CA LYS A 182 7.31 0.17 -7.82
C LYS A 182 8.23 -1.00 -8.13
N LYS A 183 7.72 -2.04 -8.81
CA LYS A 183 8.52 -3.19 -9.24
C LYS A 183 9.58 -2.81 -10.29
N CYS A 184 9.24 -1.95 -11.25
CA CYS A 184 10.20 -1.45 -12.22
C CYS A 184 11.26 -0.55 -11.56
N GLN A 185 10.87 0.21 -10.53
CA GLN A 185 11.75 1.11 -9.80
C GLN A 185 12.66 0.39 -8.80
N SER A 186 12.25 -0.75 -8.25
CA SER A 186 13.10 -1.53 -7.34
C SER A 186 14.15 -2.37 -8.06
N ASN A 187 14.00 -2.62 -9.36
CA ASN A 187 14.95 -3.38 -10.15
C ASN A 187 16.03 -2.45 -10.76
N PRO A 188 17.33 -2.63 -10.43
CA PRO A 188 18.41 -1.78 -10.96
C PRO A 188 18.48 -1.71 -12.49
N ALA A 189 18.04 -2.76 -13.20
CA ALA A 189 18.05 -2.80 -14.66
C ALA A 189 16.94 -1.93 -15.31
N THR A 190 15.90 -1.59 -14.56
CA THR A 190 14.73 -0.82 -15.04
C THR A 190 14.47 0.43 -14.21
N TYR A 191 15.31 0.72 -13.21
CA TYR A 191 15.26 1.96 -12.44
C TYR A 191 15.50 3.18 -13.34
N ALA A 192 14.66 4.19 -13.19
CA ALA A 192 14.85 5.50 -13.82
C ALA A 192 14.54 6.60 -12.80
N PRO A 193 15.41 7.61 -12.62
CA PRO A 193 15.13 8.72 -11.70
C PRO A 193 13.78 9.38 -11.98
N ASP A 194 12.99 9.66 -10.95
CA ASP A 194 11.65 10.26 -11.09
C ASP A 194 11.71 11.58 -11.86
N GLU A 195 12.77 12.38 -11.68
CA GLU A 195 12.98 13.62 -12.43
C GLU A 195 13.08 13.42 -13.95
N TYR A 196 13.49 12.23 -14.40
CA TYR A 196 13.53 11.89 -15.82
C TYR A 196 12.15 11.49 -16.33
N LEU A 197 11.39 10.74 -15.51
CA LEU A 197 10.02 10.33 -15.81
C LEU A 197 9.05 11.53 -15.81
N ASP A 198 9.24 12.49 -14.92
CA ASP A 198 8.48 13.75 -14.86
C ASP A 198 8.67 14.64 -16.11
N ASN A 199 9.72 14.38 -16.90
CA ASN A 199 10.02 15.12 -18.10
C ASN A 199 10.41 14.20 -19.26
N LEU A 200 9.56 13.20 -19.53
CA LEU A 200 9.73 12.26 -20.65
C LEU A 200 10.12 12.93 -21.98
N PRO A 201 9.53 14.08 -22.41
CA PRO A 201 9.94 14.73 -23.65
C PRO A 201 11.42 15.13 -23.70
N LYS A 202 12.03 15.48 -22.56
CA LYS A 202 13.44 15.83 -22.47
C LYS A 202 14.36 14.61 -22.43
N TYR A 203 13.89 13.50 -21.86
CA TYR A 203 14.69 12.29 -21.63
C TYR A 203 14.30 11.12 -22.54
N LEU A 204 13.69 11.39 -23.68
CA LEU A 204 13.14 10.38 -24.59
C LEU A 204 14.22 9.40 -25.13
N ASP A 205 15.47 9.85 -25.22
CA ASP A 205 16.64 9.08 -25.66
C ASP A 205 17.46 8.48 -24.51
N ASN A 206 17.07 8.73 -23.26
CA ASN A 206 17.76 8.16 -22.11
C ASN A 206 17.50 6.64 -22.03
N PRO A 207 18.53 5.79 -21.99
CA PRO A 207 18.36 4.34 -22.00
C PRO A 207 17.65 3.80 -20.73
N GLN A 208 17.85 4.42 -19.57
CA GLN A 208 17.16 4.03 -18.33
C GLN A 208 15.67 4.33 -18.42
N VAL A 209 15.30 5.51 -18.94
CA VAL A 209 13.90 5.86 -19.20
C VAL A 209 13.29 4.86 -20.18
N GLY A 210 14.00 4.54 -21.28
CA GLY A 210 13.55 3.52 -22.23
C GLY A 210 13.29 2.15 -21.58
N ALA A 211 14.20 1.68 -20.73
CA ALA A 211 14.08 0.42 -20.01
C ALA A 211 12.90 0.44 -19.01
N HIS A 212 12.76 1.52 -18.25
CA HIS A 212 11.66 1.70 -17.29
C HIS A 212 10.30 1.69 -17.97
N MET A 213 10.12 2.52 -19.02
CA MET A 213 8.85 2.60 -19.74
C MET A 213 8.50 1.28 -20.43
N LEU A 214 9.49 0.53 -20.92
CA LEU A 214 9.26 -0.82 -21.44
C LEU A 214 8.80 -1.77 -20.34
N CYS A 215 9.45 -1.76 -19.18
CA CYS A 215 9.06 -2.57 -18.02
C CYS A 215 7.59 -2.31 -17.64
N GLU A 216 7.19 -1.04 -17.51
CA GLU A 216 5.80 -0.70 -17.21
C GLU A 216 4.85 -1.12 -18.32
N SER A 217 5.23 -0.85 -19.57
CA SER A 217 4.43 -1.21 -20.74
C SER A 217 4.15 -2.71 -20.80
N GLN A 218 5.14 -3.54 -20.44
CA GLN A 218 5.00 -4.99 -20.42
C GLN A 218 4.19 -5.46 -19.22
N GLY A 219 4.43 -4.90 -18.02
CA GLY A 219 3.65 -5.22 -16.83
C GLY A 219 2.16 -4.91 -17.00
N LEU A 220 1.84 -3.81 -17.69
CA LEU A 220 0.46 -3.44 -18.00
C LEU A 220 -0.12 -4.24 -19.18
N GLY A 221 0.70 -5.05 -19.85
CA GLY A 221 0.31 -5.82 -21.04
C GLY A 221 0.05 -4.97 -22.28
N LEU A 222 0.54 -3.72 -22.32
CA LEU A 222 0.46 -2.84 -23.49
C LEU A 222 1.42 -3.29 -24.60
N GLN A 223 2.55 -3.88 -24.20
CA GLN A 223 3.50 -4.55 -25.09
C GLN A 223 3.75 -5.97 -24.61
N ASP A 224 4.03 -6.88 -25.53
CA ASP A 224 4.50 -8.23 -25.19
C ASP A 224 6.02 -8.25 -24.89
N LYS A 225 6.57 -9.44 -24.63
CA LYS A 225 7.99 -9.64 -24.33
C LYS A 225 8.92 -9.22 -25.48
N ASP A 226 8.45 -9.31 -26.72
CA ASP A 226 9.17 -8.91 -27.94
C ASP A 226 9.02 -7.41 -28.24
N GLY A 227 8.17 -6.71 -27.50
CA GLY A 227 7.90 -5.28 -27.68
C GLY A 227 6.88 -4.98 -28.77
N LYS A 228 6.03 -5.95 -29.15
CA LYS A 228 4.90 -5.70 -30.04
C LYS A 228 3.73 -5.16 -29.24
N LEU A 229 3.07 -4.15 -29.79
CA LEU A 229 1.90 -3.53 -29.18
C LEU A 229 0.69 -4.46 -29.15
N ASN A 230 0.07 -4.61 -27.98
CA ASN A 230 -1.21 -5.29 -27.82
C ASN A 230 -2.37 -4.31 -28.02
N TYR A 231 -2.74 -4.05 -29.27
CA TYR A 231 -3.78 -3.08 -29.64
C TYR A 231 -5.12 -3.31 -28.93
N ARG A 232 -5.51 -4.57 -28.71
CA ARG A 232 -6.74 -4.91 -28.00
C ARG A 232 -6.70 -4.39 -26.57
N ASN A 233 -5.62 -4.68 -25.84
CA ASN A 233 -5.47 -4.24 -24.46
C ASN A 233 -5.26 -2.72 -24.36
N ILE A 234 -4.47 -2.12 -25.27
CA ILE A 234 -4.31 -0.65 -25.33
C ILE A 234 -5.67 0.03 -25.51
N LYS A 235 -6.50 -0.44 -26.46
CA LYS A 235 -7.84 0.10 -26.69
C LYS A 235 -8.73 -0.05 -25.47
N HIS A 236 -8.72 -1.23 -24.85
CA HIS A 236 -9.47 -1.50 -23.63
C HIS A 236 -9.10 -0.49 -22.52
N LYS A 237 -7.81 -0.29 -22.23
CA LYS A 237 -7.36 0.66 -21.21
C LYS A 237 -7.66 2.13 -21.55
N VAL A 238 -7.56 2.52 -22.82
CA VAL A 238 -7.98 3.87 -23.26
C VAL A 238 -9.47 4.08 -23.00
N LYS A 239 -10.31 3.07 -23.24
CA LYS A 239 -11.76 3.15 -22.99
C LYS A 239 -12.14 3.31 -21.53
N LEU A 240 -11.28 2.90 -20.59
CA LEU A 240 -11.50 3.16 -19.17
C LEU A 240 -11.59 4.66 -18.89
N SER A 241 -10.79 5.49 -19.57
CA SER A 241 -10.79 6.95 -19.40
C SER A 241 -11.51 7.72 -20.51
N VAL A 242 -11.84 7.07 -21.63
CA VAL A 242 -12.47 7.69 -22.81
C VAL A 242 -13.70 6.86 -23.21
N HIS A 243 -14.87 7.26 -22.72
CA HIS A 243 -16.12 6.51 -22.95
C HIS A 243 -16.62 6.56 -24.40
N ASN A 244 -16.23 7.57 -25.19
CA ASN A 244 -16.61 7.64 -26.61
C ASN A 244 -15.73 6.71 -27.45
N GLU A 245 -16.36 5.71 -28.08
CA GLU A 245 -15.71 4.65 -28.87
C GLU A 245 -14.87 5.19 -30.03
N ASP A 246 -15.39 6.15 -30.81
CA ASP A 246 -14.68 6.72 -31.97
C ASP A 246 -13.45 7.51 -31.54
N LYS A 247 -13.56 8.26 -30.45
CA LYS A 247 -12.44 8.97 -29.84
C LYS A 247 -11.37 7.99 -29.33
N ALA A 248 -11.78 6.92 -28.66
CA ALA A 248 -10.85 5.88 -28.21
C ALA A 248 -10.13 5.22 -29.39
N ASN A 249 -10.86 4.85 -30.45
CA ASN A 249 -10.29 4.28 -31.67
C ASN A 249 -9.29 5.22 -32.35
N LYS A 250 -9.62 6.51 -32.45
CA LYS A 250 -8.73 7.54 -33.00
C LYS A 250 -7.45 7.64 -32.18
N LEU A 251 -7.55 7.67 -30.86
CA LEU A 251 -6.40 7.76 -29.96
C LEU A 251 -5.49 6.53 -30.04
N VAL A 252 -6.06 5.33 -30.10
CA VAL A 252 -5.28 4.10 -30.28
C VAL A 252 -4.53 4.13 -31.61
N LYS A 253 -5.19 4.52 -32.70
CA LYS A 253 -4.55 4.65 -34.02
C LYS A 253 -3.42 5.68 -34.04
N GLU A 254 -3.58 6.78 -33.31
CA GLU A 254 -2.59 7.85 -33.21
C GLU A 254 -1.39 7.45 -32.32
N CYS A 255 -1.65 6.83 -31.16
CA CYS A 255 -0.62 6.63 -30.14
C CYS A 255 0.05 5.26 -30.17
N ALA A 256 -0.67 4.19 -30.59
CA ALA A 256 -0.14 2.84 -30.64
C ALA A 256 0.65 2.60 -31.94
N MET A 257 1.77 3.30 -32.10
CA MET A 257 2.65 3.15 -33.26
C MET A 257 3.95 2.44 -32.88
N GLN A 258 4.28 1.35 -33.57
CA GLN A 258 5.56 0.68 -33.41
C GLN A 258 6.72 1.62 -33.80
N ARG A 259 7.77 1.65 -32.99
CA ARG A 259 9.00 2.42 -33.24
C ARG A 259 10.18 1.49 -33.50
N LYS A 260 11.34 2.09 -33.78
CA LYS A 260 12.58 1.39 -34.15
C LYS A 260 13.03 0.38 -33.08
N THR A 261 12.80 0.66 -31.80
CA THR A 261 13.07 -0.25 -30.68
C THR A 261 11.84 -0.35 -29.78
N LYS A 262 11.75 -1.43 -29.01
CA LYS A 262 10.66 -1.68 -28.06
C LYS A 262 10.61 -0.63 -26.93
N GLU A 263 11.77 -0.16 -26.48
CA GLU A 263 11.90 0.93 -25.51
C GLU A 263 11.33 2.23 -26.08
N LYS A 264 11.67 2.55 -27.33
CA LYS A 264 11.10 3.70 -28.02
C LYS A 264 9.60 3.56 -28.22
N THR A 265 9.12 2.37 -28.59
CA THR A 265 7.68 2.11 -28.70
C THR A 265 6.98 2.41 -27.38
N ALA A 266 7.55 1.96 -26.25
CA ALA A 266 7.03 2.22 -24.91
C ALA A 266 6.96 3.73 -24.62
N VAL A 267 8.09 4.43 -24.70
CA VAL A 267 8.19 5.86 -24.37
C VAL A 267 7.19 6.68 -25.18
N TYR A 268 7.14 6.47 -26.51
CA TYR A 268 6.24 7.22 -27.37
C TYR A 268 4.76 6.90 -27.14
N LEU A 269 4.42 5.65 -26.82
CA LEU A 269 3.05 5.26 -26.46
C LEU A 269 2.58 6.05 -25.23
N PHE A 270 3.35 6.02 -24.14
CA PHE A 270 3.01 6.73 -22.90
C PHE A 270 2.96 8.24 -23.10
N MET A 271 3.95 8.84 -23.77
CA MET A 271 3.94 10.28 -24.05
C MET A 271 2.71 10.72 -24.85
N CYS A 272 2.32 9.95 -25.88
CA CYS A 272 1.16 10.28 -26.70
C CYS A 272 -0.13 10.18 -25.89
N LEU A 273 -0.31 9.10 -25.14
CA LEU A 273 -1.49 8.88 -24.32
C LEU A 273 -1.62 9.92 -23.17
N ASP A 274 -0.50 10.34 -22.58
CA ASP A 274 -0.44 11.39 -21.55
C ASP A 274 -0.83 12.77 -22.12
N LYS A 275 -0.32 13.12 -23.30
CA LYS A 275 -0.70 14.35 -24.02
C LYS A 275 -2.21 14.47 -24.24
N HIS A 276 -2.91 13.35 -24.41
CA HIS A 276 -4.37 13.29 -24.58
C HIS A 276 -5.14 13.15 -23.26
N GLY A 277 -4.45 13.17 -22.12
CA GLY A 277 -5.05 13.02 -20.79
C GLY A 277 -5.59 11.63 -20.51
N THR A 278 -5.31 10.64 -21.35
CA THR A 278 -5.76 9.25 -21.14
C THR A 278 -4.94 8.52 -20.08
N LEU A 279 -3.74 9.04 -19.79
CA LEU A 279 -2.89 8.60 -18.69
C LEU A 279 -2.84 9.64 -17.56
N ARG A 280 -3.87 10.50 -17.40
CA ARG A 280 -3.89 11.50 -16.30
C ARG A 280 -3.80 10.92 -14.88
N TYR A 281 -3.83 9.60 -14.76
CA TYR A 281 -3.52 8.84 -13.54
C TYR A 281 -2.12 8.21 -13.59
N SER A 282 -1.19 8.77 -14.35
CA SER A 282 0.21 8.41 -14.28
C SER A 282 0.78 8.86 -12.95
N ILE A 283 1.45 7.93 -12.28
CA ILE A 283 2.20 8.12 -11.05
C ILE A 283 3.15 9.32 -11.19
N ILE A 284 3.69 9.51 -12.41
CA ILE A 284 4.44 10.70 -12.84
C ILE A 284 3.69 12.02 -12.51
N TYR A 285 2.40 12.12 -12.81
CA TYR A 285 1.59 13.30 -12.45
C TYR A 285 1.18 13.34 -10.98
N PHE A 286 1.01 12.18 -10.34
CA PHE A 286 0.62 12.12 -8.93
C PHE A 286 1.77 12.60 -8.03
N TRP A 287 3.00 12.16 -8.26
CA TRP A 287 4.18 12.59 -7.48
C TRP A 287 4.68 13.99 -7.84
N SER A 288 4.60 14.40 -9.11
CA SER A 288 5.00 15.77 -9.51
C SER A 288 4.05 16.87 -9.03
N LYS A 289 2.82 16.52 -8.62
CA LYS A 289 1.84 17.43 -8.00
C LYS A 289 1.69 17.29 -6.49
N VAL A 290 2.39 16.35 -5.83
CA VAL A 290 2.62 16.47 -4.39
C VAL A 290 3.32 17.82 -4.18
N PRO A 291 2.77 18.74 -3.36
CA PRO A 291 3.31 20.08 -3.23
C PRO A 291 4.83 20.05 -2.95
N LYS A 292 5.62 20.77 -3.76
CA LYS A 292 7.06 20.99 -3.56
C LYS A 292 7.43 21.53 -2.16
N PHE A 293 6.42 21.91 -1.35
CA PHE A 293 6.54 22.32 0.04
C PHE A 293 7.30 21.30 0.91
N ILE A 294 7.27 20.02 0.57
CA ILE A 294 7.90 18.96 1.39
C ILE A 294 9.40 18.83 1.12
N LYS A 295 9.89 19.24 -0.08
CA LYS A 295 11.32 19.29 -0.39
C LYS A 295 12.04 20.53 0.21
N LYS A 296 11.32 21.38 0.95
CA LYS A 296 11.85 22.59 1.60
C LYS A 296 11.78 22.52 3.13
N ILE A 297 11.91 21.34 3.73
CA ILE A 297 12.24 21.28 5.16
C ILE A 297 13.75 21.56 5.27
N PRO A 298 14.19 22.74 5.74
CA PRO A 298 15.60 22.99 5.97
C PRO A 298 16.16 21.96 6.96
N GLN A 299 17.33 21.41 6.64
CA GLN A 299 18.12 20.58 7.55
C GLN A 299 18.54 21.42 8.77
N PHE A 300 17.68 21.51 9.78
CA PHE A 300 18.07 22.00 11.10
C PHE A 300 18.69 20.85 11.88
N VAL A 301 19.93 20.53 11.51
CA VAL A 301 20.86 19.81 12.38
C VAL A 301 22.16 20.61 12.40
N LYS A 302 22.34 21.39 13.46
CA LYS A 302 23.64 21.76 14.01
C LYS A 302 23.61 21.42 15.49
#